data_AF-L9UGD5-F1
#
_entry.id   AF-L9UGD5-F1
#
_cell.length_a   1.000
_cell.length_b   1.000
_cell.length_c   1.000
_cell.angle_alpha   90.00
_cell.angle_beta   90.00
_cell.angle_gamma   90.00
#
_symmetry.space_group_name_H-M   'P 1'
#
loop_
_entity.id
_entity.type
_entity.pdbx_description
1 polymer ?
#
loop_
_entity_poly.entity_id
_entity_poly.type
_entity_poly.pdbx_seq_one_letter_code
_entity_poly.pdbx_strand_id
1 'polypeptide(L)'
;MSKHRRGEQRQKWSRLAGGRSRRAFLKAGGAAGVAALAGCSGVQDGGGTTTGATTGTASSMADSLTIFHAGSLEPPFSAAEAAFEEQYDVEVNREAKGSVASTKKITQQGRRADVLGVSDFRLIRNRVLPEYGKWYSIFTTNSMSIQYREDSNGAEDISTDNWWEVLSRDGVTIGHSDPAVDPGGYRAVMTQQLGAKSFDGAKLYDQSTYEKLRANSVVPTGTETNLEGQLKSGKLDYAIYYQSISSTSELPYIDLQPQVDLSKATSEYAEHYAKATVETDSGTFTGAPIAYGITVPDVADAPNLGAKWVEFMLNGEGQNALEAKGLVPVEPAVVPKSGADAVPSNVMEYATAKSTLGPMEL
;
A
#
# COMPACT_ATOMS: atom_id res chain seq x y z
N MET A 1 -12.66 -19.24 -18.57
CA MET A 1 -13.13 -20.28 -17.62
C MET A 1 -14.07 -19.67 -16.59
N SER A 2 -15.15 -20.39 -16.29
CA SER A 2 -16.48 -19.91 -15.90
C SER A 2 -16.62 -19.33 -14.47
N LYS A 3 -17.54 -18.36 -14.33
CA LYS A 3 -18.04 -17.71 -13.09
C LYS A 3 -18.39 -18.70 -11.95
N HIS A 4 -18.59 -19.98 -12.24
CA HIS A 4 -18.89 -21.00 -11.23
C HIS A 4 -17.73 -21.30 -10.27
N ARG A 5 -16.46 -21.28 -10.72
CA ARG A 5 -15.29 -21.50 -9.84
C ARG A 5 -15.07 -20.36 -8.84
N ARG A 6 -15.54 -19.14 -9.15
CA ARG A 6 -15.45 -17.96 -8.27
C ARG A 6 -16.44 -18.02 -7.10
N GLY A 7 -17.58 -18.72 -7.26
CA GLY A 7 -18.57 -18.89 -6.19
C GLY A 7 -18.12 -19.88 -5.12
N GLU A 8 -17.54 -21.01 -5.53
CA GLU A 8 -17.08 -22.06 -4.62
C GLU A 8 -15.85 -21.62 -3.80
N GLN A 9 -14.91 -20.87 -4.41
CA GLN A 9 -13.77 -20.32 -3.68
C GLN A 9 -14.21 -19.27 -2.63
N ARG A 10 -15.15 -18.37 -2.96
CA ARG A 10 -15.70 -17.40 -1.99
C ARG A 10 -16.33 -18.07 -0.77
N GLN A 11 -17.03 -19.20 -0.94
CA GLN A 11 -17.62 -19.95 0.19
C GLN A 11 -16.58 -20.70 1.03
N LYS A 12 -15.45 -21.12 0.43
CA LYS A 12 -14.35 -21.72 1.20
C LYS A 12 -13.69 -20.68 2.13
N TRP A 13 -13.54 -19.45 1.66
CA TRP A 13 -12.94 -18.35 2.43
C TRP A 13 -13.82 -17.83 3.57
N SER A 14 -15.15 -17.78 3.41
CA SER A 14 -16.03 -17.35 4.51
C SER A 14 -16.03 -18.32 5.71
N ARG A 15 -15.68 -19.60 5.50
CA ARG A 15 -15.55 -20.58 6.58
C ARG A 15 -14.22 -20.50 7.33
N LEU A 16 -13.15 -20.01 6.69
CA LEU A 16 -11.83 -19.87 7.31
C LEU A 16 -11.70 -18.58 8.15
N ALA A 17 -12.39 -17.51 7.77
CA ALA A 17 -12.43 -16.24 8.52
C ALA A 17 -13.21 -16.31 9.86
N GLY A 18 -13.87 -17.43 10.17
CA GLY A 18 -14.67 -17.62 11.38
C GLY A 18 -13.91 -18.16 12.61
N GLY A 19 -12.58 -18.32 12.52
CA GLY A 19 -11.76 -18.85 13.61
C GLY A 19 -11.64 -17.87 14.79
N ARG A 20 -12.32 -18.18 15.90
CA ARG A 20 -12.21 -17.47 17.18
C ARG A 20 -10.75 -17.32 17.62
N SER A 21 -10.23 -16.09 17.68
CA SER A 21 -8.93 -15.81 18.31
C SER A 21 -8.97 -16.18 19.80
N ARG A 22 -7.99 -16.98 20.23
CA ARG A 22 -7.79 -17.32 21.64
C ARG A 22 -7.01 -16.20 22.31
N ARG A 23 -7.69 -15.18 22.81
CA ARG A 23 -7.16 -14.33 23.89
C ARG A 23 -8.05 -14.48 25.11
N ALA A 24 -7.67 -15.40 26.00
CA ALA A 24 -8.23 -15.50 27.34
C ALA A 24 -7.10 -15.41 28.37
N PHE A 25 -7.09 -14.27 29.05
CA PHE A 25 -6.93 -14.11 30.50
C PHE A 25 -5.90 -14.98 31.24
N LEU A 26 -4.88 -14.33 31.81
CA LEU A 26 -4.39 -14.60 33.17
C LEU A 26 -3.85 -13.30 33.80
N LYS A 27 -4.73 -12.60 34.53
CA LYS A 27 -4.37 -11.71 35.64
C LYS A 27 -4.95 -12.32 36.90
N ALA A 28 -4.11 -12.81 37.82
CA ALA A 28 -4.27 -12.71 39.26
C ALA A 28 -3.22 -13.56 39.99
N GLY A 29 -2.56 -12.96 40.99
CA GLY A 29 -2.22 -13.63 42.24
C GLY A 29 -0.74 -13.86 42.51
N GLY A 30 -0.23 -13.18 43.55
CA GLY A 30 0.89 -13.74 44.34
C GLY A 30 1.97 -12.76 44.73
N ALA A 31 1.69 -11.89 45.72
CA ALA A 31 2.75 -11.31 46.54
C ALA A 31 3.27 -12.37 47.52
N ALA A 32 4.59 -12.64 47.56
CA ALA A 32 5.35 -13.06 48.74
C ALA A 32 6.84 -13.29 48.39
N GLY A 33 7.73 -12.84 49.27
CA GLY A 33 8.99 -13.56 49.53
C GLY A 33 10.29 -12.84 49.16
N VAL A 34 10.84 -12.08 50.11
CA VAL A 34 12.26 -11.70 50.17
C VAL A 34 13.10 -12.95 50.46
N ALA A 35 14.16 -13.19 49.69
CA ALA A 35 15.37 -13.87 50.17
C ALA A 35 16.57 -13.55 49.26
N ALA A 36 17.47 -12.72 49.75
CA ALA A 36 18.82 -12.59 49.24
C ALA A 36 19.70 -13.67 49.87
N LEU A 37 20.45 -14.43 49.06
CA LEU A 37 21.66 -15.13 49.51
C LEU A 37 22.70 -15.09 48.40
N ALA A 38 23.79 -14.38 48.69
CA ALA A 38 25.07 -14.51 48.05
C ALA A 38 25.73 -15.83 48.46
N GLY A 39 26.55 -16.41 47.58
CA GLY A 39 27.38 -17.57 47.91
C GLY A 39 28.26 -18.00 46.74
N CYS A 40 29.54 -17.65 46.82
CA CYS A 40 30.58 -17.94 45.83
C CYS A 40 31.10 -19.38 45.88
N SER A 41 31.94 -19.68 44.87
CA SER A 41 33.10 -20.59 44.84
C SER A 41 32.90 -22.09 44.57
N GLY A 42 33.61 -22.56 43.53
CA GLY A 42 33.86 -23.97 43.23
C GLY A 42 34.63 -24.13 41.92
N VAL A 43 35.96 -24.16 42.00
CA VAL A 43 36.95 -24.35 40.92
C VAL A 43 37.08 -25.85 40.58
N GLN A 44 37.39 -26.20 39.32
CA GLN A 44 38.55 -27.04 38.90
C GLN A 44 38.32 -27.96 37.68
N ASP A 45 39.19 -27.72 36.68
CA ASP A 45 39.85 -28.59 35.67
C ASP A 45 39.11 -29.57 34.75
N GLY A 46 39.62 -29.61 33.51
CA GLY A 46 39.42 -30.72 32.58
C GLY A 46 39.72 -30.34 31.12
N GLY A 47 41.00 -30.29 30.75
CA GLY A 47 41.43 -30.07 29.37
C GLY A 47 40.96 -31.17 28.40
N GLY A 48 40.53 -30.75 27.23
CA GLY A 48 40.19 -31.62 26.11
C GLY A 48 40.26 -30.85 24.79
N THR A 49 41.33 -31.07 24.04
CA THR A 49 41.51 -30.57 22.68
C THR A 49 40.64 -31.40 21.74
N THR A 50 39.65 -30.79 21.09
CA THR A 50 38.98 -31.35 19.90
C THR A 50 38.76 -30.29 18.84
N THR A 51 39.48 -30.51 17.74
CA THR A 51 39.28 -30.12 16.35
C THR A 51 37.93 -29.48 15.98
N GLY A 52 38.04 -28.36 15.27
CA GLY A 52 36.92 -27.61 14.72
C GLY A 52 36.02 -28.42 13.79
N ALA A 53 34.73 -28.14 13.92
CA ALA A 53 33.76 -28.22 12.85
C ALA A 53 32.96 -26.92 12.93
N THR A 54 33.28 -25.97 12.06
CA THR A 54 32.46 -24.79 11.78
C THR A 54 31.19 -25.30 11.10
N THR A 55 30.24 -25.75 11.92
CA THR A 55 28.88 -25.97 11.49
C THR A 55 28.29 -24.59 11.27
N GLY A 56 28.05 -24.26 10.00
CA GLY A 56 27.39 -23.04 9.62
C GLY A 56 26.10 -22.90 10.41
N THR A 57 26.03 -21.86 11.24
CA THR A 57 24.82 -21.48 11.94
C THR A 57 23.77 -21.23 10.86
N ALA A 58 22.82 -22.15 10.71
CA ALA A 58 21.56 -21.82 10.08
C ALA A 58 21.03 -20.61 10.84
N SER A 59 21.01 -19.45 10.19
CA SER A 59 20.40 -18.24 10.73
C SER A 59 19.03 -18.64 11.23
N SER A 60 18.79 -18.56 12.54
CA SER A 60 17.44 -18.61 13.08
C SER A 60 16.65 -17.57 12.28
N MET A 61 15.59 -18.01 11.60
CA MET A 61 14.65 -17.08 10.99
C MET A 61 14.22 -16.12 12.10
N ALA A 62 14.25 -14.82 11.85
CA ALA A 62 13.69 -13.88 12.81
C ALA A 62 12.24 -14.28 13.08
N ASP A 63 11.83 -14.29 14.35
CA ASP A 63 10.49 -14.72 14.75
C ASP A 63 9.39 -13.74 14.27
N SER A 64 9.77 -12.54 13.82
CA SER A 64 8.84 -11.51 13.38
C SER A 64 9.31 -10.73 12.16
N LEU A 65 8.35 -10.24 11.37
CA LEU A 65 8.53 -9.39 10.19
C LEU A 65 7.84 -8.04 10.40
N THR A 66 8.57 -6.92 10.32
CA THR A 66 7.97 -5.57 10.38
C THR A 66 7.77 -4.99 8.99
N ILE A 67 6.54 -4.58 8.67
CA ILE A 67 6.16 -4.04 7.36
C ILE A 67 5.58 -2.64 7.52
N PHE A 68 6.24 -1.65 6.91
CA PHE A 68 5.63 -0.33 6.71
C PHE A 68 4.98 -0.29 5.33
N HIS A 69 3.71 0.09 5.25
CA HIS A 69 3.04 0.14 3.96
C HIS A 69 2.05 1.29 3.79
N ALA A 70 1.65 1.52 2.53
CA ALA A 70 0.58 2.44 2.14
C ALA A 70 -0.77 2.00 2.74
N GLY A 71 -1.64 2.96 3.05
CA GLY A 71 -2.99 2.69 3.56
C GLY A 71 -3.79 1.76 2.64
N SER A 72 -3.77 2.01 1.33
CA SER A 72 -4.42 1.18 0.32
C SER A 72 -3.90 -0.25 0.19
N LEU A 73 -2.73 -0.58 0.77
CA LEU A 73 -2.20 -1.95 0.84
C LEU A 73 -2.66 -2.72 2.09
N GLU A 74 -3.34 -2.07 3.04
CA GLU A 74 -3.84 -2.71 4.27
C GLU A 74 -4.77 -3.90 3.96
N PRO A 75 -5.83 -3.79 3.13
CA PRO A 75 -6.71 -4.92 2.87
C PRO A 75 -6.03 -6.15 2.22
N PRO A 76 -5.20 -6.01 1.16
CA PRO A 76 -4.54 -7.18 0.58
C PRO A 76 -3.43 -7.73 1.48
N PHE A 77 -2.66 -6.89 2.19
CA PHE A 77 -1.61 -7.38 3.09
C PHE A 77 -2.21 -8.12 4.29
N SER A 78 -3.33 -7.64 4.84
CA SER A 78 -4.05 -8.36 5.89
C SER A 78 -4.61 -9.71 5.40
N ALA A 79 -5.06 -9.79 4.14
CA ALA A 79 -5.52 -11.05 3.56
C ALA A 79 -4.39 -12.05 3.30
N ALA A 80 -3.19 -11.56 2.97
CA ALA A 80 -1.98 -12.35 2.76
C ALA A 80 -1.32 -12.81 4.07
N GLU A 81 -1.46 -12.02 5.15
CA GLU A 81 -0.82 -12.24 6.45
C GLU A 81 -1.00 -13.67 6.97
N ALA A 82 -2.24 -14.12 7.14
CA ALA A 82 -2.51 -15.42 7.76
C ALA A 82 -1.87 -16.59 7.00
N ALA A 83 -1.89 -16.55 5.66
CA ALA A 83 -1.26 -17.57 4.84
C ALA A 83 0.27 -17.53 4.93
N PHE A 84 0.85 -16.32 4.99
CA PHE A 84 2.28 -16.14 5.15
C PHE A 84 2.78 -16.61 6.53
N GLU A 85 2.07 -16.25 7.60
CA GLU A 85 2.39 -16.70 8.96
C GLU A 85 2.30 -18.23 9.08
N GLU A 86 1.26 -18.86 8.51
CA GLU A 86 1.12 -20.32 8.49
C GLU A 86 2.25 -20.99 7.70
N GLN A 87 2.64 -20.43 6.56
CA GLN A 87 3.67 -21.00 5.70
C GLN A 87 5.08 -20.91 6.29
N TYR A 88 5.39 -19.81 6.98
CA TYR A 88 6.76 -19.51 7.40
C TYR A 88 6.99 -19.56 8.92
N ASP A 89 5.94 -19.77 9.73
CA ASP A 89 5.98 -19.81 11.19
C ASP A 89 6.61 -18.52 11.78
N VAL A 90 6.03 -17.38 11.42
CA VAL A 90 6.50 -16.03 11.78
C VAL A 90 5.35 -15.14 12.20
N GLU A 91 5.62 -14.10 13.00
CA GLU A 91 4.67 -13.04 13.33
C GLU A 91 4.83 -11.84 12.38
N VAL A 92 3.75 -11.40 11.73
CA VAL A 92 3.78 -10.28 10.79
C VAL A 92 3.21 -9.01 11.45
N ASN A 93 4.08 -8.03 11.66
CA ASN A 93 3.77 -6.73 12.24
C ASN A 93 3.62 -5.65 11.16
N ARG A 94 2.38 -5.31 10.82
CA ARG A 94 2.08 -4.30 9.79
C ARG A 94 1.75 -2.94 10.38
N GLU A 95 2.26 -1.88 9.74
CA GLU A 95 1.90 -0.50 10.07
C GLU A 95 1.52 0.33 8.84
N ALA A 96 0.22 0.44 8.61
CA ALA A 96 -0.35 1.31 7.59
C ALA A 96 -0.22 2.81 7.93
N LYS A 97 0.30 3.58 6.98
CA LYS A 97 0.20 5.06 6.89
C LYS A 97 0.23 5.50 5.42
N GLY A 98 0.02 6.79 5.15
CA GLY A 98 0.25 7.37 3.83
C GLY A 98 1.70 7.14 3.41
N SER A 99 1.95 6.86 2.13
CA SER A 99 3.28 6.38 1.69
C SER A 99 4.41 7.38 1.94
N VAL A 100 4.13 8.69 1.92
CA VAL A 100 5.14 9.69 2.29
C VAL A 100 5.53 9.55 3.76
N ALA A 101 4.55 9.39 4.65
CA ALA A 101 4.81 9.13 6.07
C ALA A 101 5.50 7.78 6.31
N SER A 102 5.06 6.70 5.67
CA SER A 102 5.69 5.37 5.78
C SER A 102 7.15 5.41 5.32
N THR A 103 7.47 6.18 4.28
CA THR A 103 8.86 6.39 3.83
C THR A 103 9.68 7.18 4.86
N LYS A 104 9.12 8.27 5.42
CA LYS A 104 9.79 9.11 6.43
C LYS A 104 10.11 8.37 7.74
N LYS A 105 9.37 7.30 8.08
CA LYS A 105 9.71 6.43 9.22
C LYS A 105 11.14 5.92 9.11
N ILE A 106 11.55 5.51 7.91
CA ILE A 106 12.91 5.01 7.65
C ILE A 106 13.88 6.18 7.47
N THR A 107 13.57 7.10 6.55
CA THR A 107 14.55 8.08 6.05
C THR A 107 14.76 9.29 6.94
N GLN A 108 13.91 9.50 7.95
CA GLN A 108 13.97 10.67 8.83
C GLN A 108 13.84 10.32 10.32
N GLN A 109 13.08 9.27 10.66
CA GLN A 109 12.82 8.90 12.05
C GLN A 109 13.74 7.77 12.56
N GLY A 110 14.58 7.21 11.69
CA GLY A 110 15.51 6.12 12.05
C GLY A 110 14.82 4.81 12.41
N ARG A 111 13.54 4.64 12.04
CA ARG A 111 12.79 3.40 12.30
C ARG A 111 13.19 2.34 11.28
N ARG A 112 13.16 1.09 11.74
CA ARG A 112 13.55 -0.09 10.97
C ARG A 112 12.30 -0.85 10.52
N ALA A 113 12.35 -1.38 9.32
CA ALA A 113 11.32 -2.26 8.75
C ALA A 113 11.98 -3.21 7.77
N ASP A 114 11.43 -4.41 7.69
CA ASP A 114 11.91 -5.47 6.80
C ASP A 114 11.30 -5.36 5.40
N VAL A 115 10.14 -4.70 5.30
CA VAL A 115 9.48 -4.41 4.03
C VAL A 115 8.93 -2.98 4.05
N LEU A 116 9.12 -2.27 2.94
CA LEU A 116 8.44 -1.02 2.64
C LEU A 116 7.58 -1.17 1.39
N GLY A 117 6.26 -0.98 1.52
CA GLY A 117 5.30 -0.94 0.41
C GLY A 117 4.69 0.46 0.22
N VAL A 118 4.79 1.05 -0.96
CA VAL A 118 4.27 2.41 -1.25
C VAL A 118 3.31 2.38 -2.43
N SER A 119 2.32 3.26 -2.43
CA SER A 119 1.37 3.40 -3.55
C SER A 119 1.93 4.24 -4.71
N ASP A 120 3.10 4.84 -4.54
CA ASP A 120 3.87 5.52 -5.58
C ASP A 120 5.33 5.07 -5.52
N PHE A 121 5.73 4.18 -6.44
CA PHE A 121 7.08 3.61 -6.47
C PHE A 121 8.19 4.67 -6.50
N ARG A 122 7.91 5.87 -7.02
CA ARG A 122 8.88 6.97 -7.10
C ARG A 122 9.33 7.45 -5.72
N LEU A 123 8.54 7.19 -4.66
CA LEU A 123 8.95 7.45 -3.29
C LEU A 123 10.13 6.57 -2.87
N ILE A 124 10.12 5.29 -3.27
CA ILE A 124 11.28 4.42 -3.05
C ILE A 124 12.45 4.91 -3.91
N ARG A 125 12.24 5.07 -5.22
CA ARG A 125 13.28 5.53 -6.17
C ARG A 125 13.97 6.84 -5.74
N ASN A 126 13.20 7.84 -5.32
CA ASN A 126 13.72 9.19 -5.08
C ASN A 126 14.11 9.47 -3.63
N ARG A 127 13.62 8.69 -2.65
CA ARG A 127 13.81 9.00 -1.22
C ARG A 127 14.40 7.87 -0.41
N VAL A 128 14.39 6.64 -0.92
CA VAL A 128 14.97 5.47 -0.23
C VAL A 128 16.30 5.10 -0.90
N LEU A 129 16.35 5.05 -2.23
CA LEU A 129 17.59 4.72 -2.95
C LEU A 129 18.55 5.93 -3.03
N PRO A 130 19.88 5.69 -3.02
CA PRO A 130 20.55 4.43 -2.66
C PRO A 130 20.82 4.29 -1.15
N GLU A 131 20.50 5.30 -0.34
CA GLU A 131 20.95 5.42 1.06
C GLU A 131 20.35 4.35 1.99
N TYR A 132 19.09 3.96 1.76
CA TYR A 132 18.33 3.04 2.60
C TYR A 132 17.87 1.78 1.86
N GLY A 133 18.37 1.54 0.66
CA GLY A 133 18.00 0.39 -0.16
C GLY A 133 18.61 0.45 -1.55
N LYS A 134 18.67 -0.70 -2.21
CA LYS A 134 19.38 -0.85 -3.50
C LYS A 134 18.50 -1.23 -4.68
N TRP A 135 17.26 -1.61 -4.41
CA TRP A 135 16.33 -2.08 -5.42
C TRP A 135 14.89 -1.81 -4.98
N TYR A 136 13.95 -1.99 -5.90
CA TYR A 136 12.52 -2.10 -5.62
C TYR A 136 11.84 -2.87 -6.74
N SER A 137 10.62 -3.33 -6.49
CA SER A 137 9.76 -3.97 -7.48
C SER A 137 8.46 -3.19 -7.63
N ILE A 138 8.00 -3.02 -8.87
CA ILE A 138 6.64 -2.62 -9.18
C ILE A 138 5.81 -3.89 -9.35
N PHE A 139 4.85 -4.07 -8.45
CA PHE A 139 4.13 -5.33 -8.31
C PHE A 139 2.62 -5.22 -8.56
N THR A 140 2.07 -4.01 -8.52
CA THR A 140 0.63 -3.81 -8.75
C THR A 140 0.29 -2.37 -9.17
N THR A 141 -0.85 -2.20 -9.83
CA THR A 141 -1.41 -0.91 -10.26
C THR A 141 -2.83 -0.72 -9.71
N ASN A 142 -3.37 0.48 -9.90
CA ASN A 142 -4.68 0.88 -9.40
C ASN A 142 -5.25 2.02 -10.25
N SER A 143 -6.44 2.50 -9.93
CA SER A 143 -7.08 3.67 -10.54
C SER A 143 -7.74 4.53 -9.47
N MET A 144 -8.02 5.79 -9.77
CA MET A 144 -8.85 6.66 -8.93
C MET A 144 -10.34 6.41 -9.21
N SER A 145 -11.17 6.61 -8.19
CA SER A 145 -12.62 6.44 -8.24
C SER A 145 -13.30 7.45 -7.32
N ILE A 146 -14.63 7.52 -7.38
CA ILE A 146 -15.45 8.32 -6.46
C ILE A 146 -16.43 7.39 -5.74
N GLN A 147 -16.33 7.33 -4.41
CA GLN A 147 -17.27 6.60 -3.55
C GLN A 147 -18.22 7.56 -2.83
N TYR A 148 -19.45 7.12 -2.62
CA TYR A 148 -20.53 7.93 -2.05
C TYR A 148 -21.54 7.05 -1.31
N ARG A 149 -22.54 7.65 -0.68
CA ARG A 149 -23.70 6.94 -0.15
C ARG A 149 -24.90 7.14 -1.07
N GLU A 150 -25.85 6.23 -1.02
CA GLU A 150 -27.12 6.38 -1.76
C GLU A 150 -27.90 7.65 -1.37
N ASP A 151 -27.69 8.18 -0.16
CA ASP A 151 -28.30 9.42 0.35
C ASP A 151 -27.36 10.63 0.33
N SER A 152 -26.19 10.55 -0.34
CA SER A 152 -25.33 11.70 -0.56
C SER A 152 -26.02 12.75 -1.44
N ASN A 153 -25.71 14.03 -1.24
CA ASN A 153 -26.30 15.11 -2.02
C ASN A 153 -26.02 14.96 -3.53
N GLY A 154 -27.03 14.61 -4.33
CA GLY A 154 -26.92 14.39 -5.78
C GLY A 154 -26.48 12.97 -6.19
N ALA A 155 -26.55 12.00 -5.28
CA ALA A 155 -26.22 10.59 -5.54
C ALA A 155 -27.10 9.93 -6.61
N GLU A 156 -28.34 10.38 -6.76
CA GLU A 156 -29.29 9.89 -7.76
C GLU A 156 -28.93 10.32 -9.20
N ASP A 157 -28.18 11.41 -9.33
CA ASP A 157 -27.81 11.99 -10.63
C ASP A 157 -26.38 11.59 -11.05
N ILE A 158 -25.55 11.11 -10.13
CA ILE A 158 -24.11 10.94 -10.38
C ILE A 158 -23.83 9.75 -11.30
N SER A 159 -22.94 9.98 -12.25
CA SER A 159 -22.42 8.97 -13.18
C SER A 159 -20.99 9.31 -13.58
N THR A 160 -20.34 8.38 -14.26
CA THR A 160 -19.04 8.64 -14.89
C THR A 160 -19.09 9.85 -15.83
N ASP A 161 -20.22 10.12 -16.49
CA ASP A 161 -20.31 11.16 -17.53
C ASP A 161 -20.66 12.56 -17.01
N ASN A 162 -20.91 12.74 -15.71
CA ASN A 162 -21.34 14.04 -15.17
C ASN A 162 -20.87 14.32 -13.73
N TRP A 163 -19.99 13.49 -13.16
CA TRP A 163 -19.60 13.61 -11.74
C TRP A 163 -19.11 15.00 -11.36
N TRP A 164 -18.43 15.72 -12.26
CA TRP A 164 -17.95 17.08 -11.98
C TRP A 164 -19.09 18.09 -11.82
N GLU A 165 -20.21 17.89 -12.50
CA GLU A 165 -21.40 18.74 -12.37
C GLU A 165 -22.05 18.53 -11.01
N VAL A 166 -22.12 17.29 -10.54
CA VAL A 166 -22.66 16.93 -9.22
C VAL A 166 -21.75 17.44 -8.11
N LEU A 167 -20.46 17.11 -8.18
CA LEU A 167 -19.51 17.45 -7.13
C LEU A 167 -19.25 18.96 -7.01
N SER A 168 -19.60 19.76 -8.02
CA SER A 168 -19.46 21.23 -8.00
C SER A 168 -20.72 21.98 -7.56
N ARG A 169 -21.80 21.27 -7.17
CA ARG A 169 -23.02 21.88 -6.64
C ARG A 169 -22.78 22.48 -5.25
N ASP A 170 -23.54 23.52 -4.92
CA ASP A 170 -23.52 24.10 -3.57
C ASP A 170 -24.01 23.07 -2.54
N GLY A 171 -23.34 23.00 -1.40
CA GLY A 171 -23.68 22.08 -0.31
C GLY A 171 -23.09 20.67 -0.42
N VAL A 172 -22.42 20.34 -1.54
CA VAL A 172 -21.71 19.07 -1.68
C VAL A 172 -20.35 19.12 -0.99
N THR A 173 -20.02 18.09 -0.21
CA THR A 173 -18.70 17.96 0.45
C THR A 173 -17.90 16.78 -0.10
N ILE A 174 -16.66 17.03 -0.54
CA ILE A 174 -15.76 16.03 -1.13
C ILE A 174 -14.57 15.81 -0.19
N GLY A 175 -14.30 14.57 0.21
CA GLY A 175 -13.11 14.23 1.00
C GLY A 175 -12.00 13.63 0.15
N HIS A 176 -10.76 13.98 0.49
CA HIS A 176 -9.57 13.24 0.10
C HIS A 176 -8.55 13.24 1.25
N SER A 177 -7.56 12.35 1.20
CA SER A 177 -6.49 12.31 2.21
C SER A 177 -5.51 13.47 2.02
N ASP A 178 -4.66 13.72 3.02
CA ASP A 178 -3.69 14.80 3.01
C ASP A 178 -2.63 14.62 1.90
N PRO A 179 -2.57 15.54 0.90
CA PRO A 179 -1.58 15.47 -0.18
C PRO A 179 -0.12 15.50 0.29
N ALA A 180 0.19 16.06 1.46
CA ALA A 180 1.56 16.10 1.99
C ALA A 180 1.99 14.76 2.62
N VAL A 181 1.03 13.86 2.90
CA VAL A 181 1.24 12.63 3.67
C VAL A 181 0.97 11.38 2.84
N ASP A 182 0.02 11.44 1.91
CA ASP A 182 -0.51 10.27 1.21
C ASP A 182 -0.62 10.49 -0.31
N PRO A 183 -0.12 9.54 -1.13
CA PRO A 183 -0.38 9.55 -2.56
C PRO A 183 -1.84 9.55 -2.98
N GLY A 184 -2.74 8.93 -2.22
CA GLY A 184 -4.17 9.04 -2.50
C GLY A 184 -4.64 10.49 -2.49
N GLY A 185 -4.07 11.30 -1.59
CA GLY A 185 -4.41 12.71 -1.41
C GLY A 185 -3.97 13.58 -2.57
N TYR A 186 -2.68 13.53 -2.95
CA TYR A 186 -2.22 14.31 -4.10
C TYR A 186 -2.81 13.80 -5.41
N ARG A 187 -3.10 12.50 -5.54
CA ARG A 187 -3.75 11.95 -6.73
C ARG A 187 -5.20 12.38 -6.86
N ALA A 188 -5.94 12.49 -5.75
CA ALA A 188 -7.29 13.05 -5.77
C ALA A 188 -7.29 14.51 -6.29
N VAL A 189 -6.31 15.32 -5.87
CA VAL A 189 -6.13 16.67 -6.41
C VAL A 189 -5.75 16.63 -7.90
N MET A 190 -4.84 15.73 -8.31
CA MET A 190 -4.45 15.57 -9.72
C MET A 190 -5.65 15.19 -10.59
N THR A 191 -6.48 14.24 -10.16
CA THR A 191 -7.72 13.85 -10.86
C THR A 191 -8.63 15.05 -11.12
N GLN A 192 -8.79 15.94 -10.13
CA GLN A 192 -9.55 17.18 -10.29
C GLN A 192 -8.85 18.16 -11.26
N GLN A 193 -7.52 18.29 -11.20
CA GLN A 193 -6.79 19.14 -12.14
C GLN A 193 -6.93 18.64 -13.59
N LEU A 194 -6.82 17.33 -13.81
CA LEU A 194 -6.82 16.71 -15.13
C LEU A 194 -8.15 16.86 -15.86
N GLY A 195 -9.28 16.86 -15.14
CA GLY A 195 -10.59 17.09 -15.77
C GLY A 195 -10.72 18.45 -16.45
N ALA A 196 -9.97 19.46 -16.00
CA ALA A 196 -9.88 20.78 -16.64
C ALA A 196 -8.80 20.88 -17.73
N LYS A 197 -7.96 19.85 -17.91
CA LYS A 197 -6.92 19.81 -18.94
C LYS A 197 -7.43 19.15 -20.21
N SER A 198 -6.95 19.65 -21.35
CA SER A 198 -7.28 19.07 -22.65
C SER A 198 -6.58 17.71 -22.85
N PHE A 199 -7.36 16.73 -23.29
CA PHE A 199 -6.96 15.39 -23.75
C PHE A 199 -7.78 15.07 -25.01
N ASP A 200 -7.12 14.66 -26.09
CA ASP A 200 -7.76 14.36 -27.39
C ASP A 200 -8.73 15.43 -27.90
N GLY A 201 -8.37 16.71 -27.68
CA GLY A 201 -9.16 17.85 -28.12
C GLY A 201 -10.36 18.21 -27.24
N ALA A 202 -10.60 17.47 -26.14
CA ALA A 202 -11.69 17.73 -25.20
C ALA A 202 -11.17 17.94 -23.77
N LYS A 203 -12.00 18.57 -22.93
CA LYS A 203 -11.83 18.66 -21.47
C LYS A 203 -13.15 18.22 -20.83
N LEU A 204 -13.13 17.66 -19.62
CA LEU A 204 -14.38 17.31 -18.92
C LEU A 204 -15.12 18.57 -18.48
N TYR A 205 -14.39 19.56 -17.99
CA TYR A 205 -14.97 20.80 -17.49
C TYR A 205 -14.01 21.99 -17.64
N ASP A 206 -14.51 23.18 -17.36
CA ASP A 206 -13.74 24.40 -17.39
C ASP A 206 -13.06 24.74 -16.05
N GLN A 207 -12.31 25.83 -16.04
CA GLN A 207 -11.59 26.29 -14.87
C GLN A 207 -12.54 26.67 -13.72
N SER A 208 -13.72 27.22 -14.02
CA SER A 208 -14.69 27.62 -13.00
C SER A 208 -15.27 26.41 -12.25
N THR A 209 -15.53 25.31 -12.97
CA THR A 209 -15.98 24.05 -12.37
C THR A 209 -14.88 23.43 -11.50
N TYR A 210 -13.62 23.46 -11.97
CA TYR A 210 -12.48 23.02 -11.15
C TYR A 210 -12.39 23.79 -9.83
N GLU A 211 -12.54 25.11 -9.87
CA GLU A 211 -12.49 25.95 -8.67
C GLU A 211 -13.60 25.60 -7.66
N LYS A 212 -14.80 25.27 -8.14
CA LYS A 212 -15.89 24.76 -7.29
C LYS A 212 -15.58 23.39 -6.69
N LEU A 213 -15.04 22.46 -7.48
CA LEU A 213 -14.59 21.15 -6.96
C LEU A 213 -13.54 21.32 -5.85
N ARG A 214 -12.61 22.27 -6.02
CA ARG A 214 -11.63 22.61 -4.99
C ARG A 214 -12.27 23.25 -3.76
N ALA A 215 -13.22 24.15 -3.94
CA ALA A 215 -13.95 24.79 -2.84
C ALA A 215 -14.77 23.78 -2.01
N ASN A 216 -15.31 22.75 -2.67
CA ASN A 216 -16.06 21.67 -2.03
C ASN A 216 -15.16 20.58 -1.43
N SER A 217 -13.84 20.62 -1.68
CA SER A 217 -12.89 19.61 -1.21
C SER A 217 -12.37 19.91 0.19
N VAL A 218 -12.36 18.90 1.06
CA VAL A 218 -11.82 18.95 2.43
C VAL A 218 -10.81 17.83 2.65
N VAL A 219 -9.93 18.04 3.65
CA VAL A 219 -8.92 17.05 4.09
C VAL A 219 -9.24 16.62 5.53
N PRO A 220 -10.13 15.64 5.74
CA PRO A 220 -10.58 15.26 7.08
C PRO A 220 -9.64 14.28 7.78
N THR A 221 -8.65 13.71 7.08
CA THR A 221 -7.72 12.69 7.59
C THR A 221 -6.41 12.72 6.81
N GLY A 222 -5.32 12.33 7.47
CA GLY A 222 -4.01 12.18 6.82
C GLY A 222 -3.89 10.97 5.87
N THR A 223 -4.78 9.98 5.99
CA THR A 223 -4.76 8.75 5.17
C THR A 223 -6.14 8.41 4.65
N GLU A 224 -6.20 7.78 3.48
CA GLU A 224 -7.41 7.39 2.77
C GLU A 224 -8.27 6.37 3.52
N THR A 225 -7.65 5.56 4.38
CA THR A 225 -8.30 4.50 5.18
C THR A 225 -9.38 4.99 6.15
N ASN A 226 -9.38 6.28 6.53
CA ASN A 226 -10.40 6.83 7.42
C ASN A 226 -11.54 7.56 6.69
N LEU A 227 -11.46 7.70 5.36
CA LEU A 227 -12.47 8.45 4.58
C LEU A 227 -13.81 7.72 4.51
N GLU A 228 -13.80 6.39 4.43
CA GLU A 228 -15.05 5.60 4.38
C GLU A 228 -15.89 5.79 5.65
N GLY A 229 -15.26 5.89 6.83
CA GLY A 229 -15.96 6.18 8.07
C GLY A 229 -16.61 7.57 8.07
N GLN A 230 -15.95 8.56 7.44
CA GLN A 230 -16.51 9.91 7.29
C GLN A 230 -17.71 9.90 6.33
N LEU A 231 -17.61 9.16 5.21
CA LEU A 231 -18.74 8.91 4.31
C LEU A 231 -19.90 8.28 5.07
N LYS A 232 -19.71 7.14 5.75
CA LYS A 232 -20.79 6.44 6.48
C LYS A 232 -21.44 7.32 7.57
N SER A 233 -20.71 8.27 8.14
CA SER A 233 -21.23 9.20 9.15
C SER A 233 -22.03 10.39 8.58
N GLY A 234 -22.07 10.56 7.26
CA GLY A 234 -22.73 11.70 6.61
C GLY A 234 -21.92 13.01 6.63
N LYS A 235 -20.66 12.98 7.09
CA LYS A 235 -19.79 14.18 7.14
C LYS A 235 -19.21 14.59 5.79
N LEU A 236 -19.17 13.67 4.84
CA LEU A 236 -18.76 13.88 3.46
C LEU A 236 -19.86 13.35 2.56
N ASP A 237 -20.13 13.96 1.42
CA ASP A 237 -21.00 13.36 0.40
C ASP A 237 -20.22 12.39 -0.47
N TYR A 238 -18.99 12.74 -0.84
CA TYR A 238 -18.16 11.98 -1.77
C TYR A 238 -16.74 11.83 -1.22
N ALA A 239 -16.07 10.73 -1.56
CA ALA A 239 -14.63 10.55 -1.36
C ALA A 239 -13.95 10.22 -2.69
N ILE A 240 -12.86 10.92 -3.00
CA ILE A 240 -12.03 10.62 -4.17
C ILE A 240 -10.79 9.85 -3.69
N TYR A 241 -10.72 8.56 -4.01
CA TYR A 241 -9.60 7.68 -3.67
C TYR A 241 -9.54 6.45 -4.57
N TYR A 242 -8.65 5.51 -4.25
CA TYR A 242 -8.40 4.34 -5.09
C TYR A 242 -9.64 3.46 -5.29
N GLN A 243 -9.81 2.97 -6.51
CA GLN A 243 -10.86 2.05 -6.90
C GLN A 243 -10.81 0.73 -6.12
N SER A 244 -9.60 0.26 -5.77
CA SER A 244 -9.42 -0.92 -4.91
C SER A 244 -10.10 -0.76 -3.55
N ILE A 245 -10.10 0.43 -2.97
CA ILE A 245 -10.80 0.72 -1.71
C ILE A 245 -12.31 0.72 -1.98
N SER A 246 -12.75 1.48 -2.98
CA SER A 246 -14.17 1.61 -3.33
C SER A 246 -14.84 0.26 -3.60
N SER A 247 -14.19 -0.60 -4.38
CA SER A 247 -14.70 -1.90 -4.82
C SER A 247 -14.80 -2.94 -3.72
N THR A 248 -14.13 -2.73 -2.59
CA THR A 248 -14.19 -3.61 -1.42
C THR A 248 -15.15 -3.13 -0.33
N SER A 249 -15.70 -1.92 -0.48
CA SER A 249 -16.75 -1.39 0.37
C SER A 249 -18.14 -1.86 -0.09
N GLU A 250 -19.12 -1.72 0.80
CA GLU A 250 -20.54 -1.94 0.52
C GLU A 250 -21.21 -0.68 -0.07
N LEU A 251 -20.52 0.46 -0.03
CA LEU A 251 -21.01 1.74 -0.54
C LEU A 251 -20.94 1.81 -2.08
N PRO A 252 -21.89 2.48 -2.75
CA PRO A 252 -21.83 2.69 -4.19
C PRO A 252 -20.61 3.55 -4.56
N TYR A 253 -20.11 3.34 -5.78
CA TYR A 253 -19.01 4.11 -6.34
C TYR A 253 -19.12 4.16 -7.86
N ILE A 254 -18.42 5.13 -8.46
CA ILE A 254 -18.23 5.21 -9.91
C ILE A 254 -16.75 5.10 -10.26
N ASP A 255 -16.49 4.40 -11.37
CA ASP A 255 -15.21 4.46 -12.04
C ASP A 255 -15.06 5.81 -12.77
N LEU A 256 -13.84 6.32 -12.80
CA LEU A 256 -13.49 7.55 -13.48
C LEU A 256 -13.00 7.28 -14.91
N GLN A 257 -13.09 8.29 -15.78
CA GLN A 257 -12.54 8.18 -17.13
C GLN A 257 -11.01 7.96 -17.08
N PRO A 258 -10.44 7.17 -18.00
CA PRO A 258 -9.00 6.94 -18.08
C PRO A 258 -8.15 8.22 -18.12
N GLN A 259 -8.67 9.32 -18.65
CA GLN A 259 -7.93 10.58 -18.73
C GLN A 259 -7.73 11.27 -17.36
N VAL A 260 -8.52 10.92 -16.33
CA VAL A 260 -8.41 11.52 -14.99
C VAL A 260 -8.13 10.51 -13.87
N ASP A 261 -8.28 9.21 -14.14
CA ASP A 261 -8.18 8.14 -13.14
C ASP A 261 -6.73 7.69 -12.82
N LEU A 262 -5.76 8.15 -13.62
CA LEU A 262 -4.33 7.81 -13.51
C LEU A 262 -3.99 6.33 -13.75
N SER A 263 -4.85 5.54 -14.41
CA SER A 263 -4.66 4.09 -14.55
C SER A 263 -3.80 3.66 -15.75
N LYS A 264 -3.76 4.46 -16.83
CA LYS A 264 -3.18 4.03 -18.11
C LYS A 264 -1.69 4.30 -18.18
N ALA A 265 -0.90 3.24 -18.29
CA ALA A 265 0.56 3.31 -18.45
C ALA A 265 1.01 3.35 -19.92
N THR A 266 0.46 4.24 -20.74
CA THR A 266 0.92 4.54 -22.11
C THR A 266 1.49 5.95 -22.20
N SER A 267 2.38 6.23 -23.16
CA SER A 267 3.04 7.53 -23.28
C SER A 267 2.08 8.70 -23.35
N GLU A 268 1.05 8.58 -24.18
CA GLU A 268 -0.02 9.58 -24.33
C GLU A 268 -0.69 9.94 -22.99
N TYR A 269 -1.07 8.92 -22.21
CA TYR A 269 -1.71 9.14 -20.91
C TYR A 269 -0.73 9.68 -19.88
N ALA A 270 0.53 9.21 -19.86
CA ALA A 270 1.51 9.73 -18.93
C ALA A 270 1.87 11.21 -19.21
N GLU A 271 1.98 11.61 -20.47
CA GLU A 271 2.16 13.01 -20.86
C GLU A 271 0.94 13.86 -20.45
N HIS A 272 -0.27 13.32 -20.58
CA HIS A 272 -1.47 13.99 -20.08
C HIS A 272 -1.48 14.11 -18.56
N TYR A 273 -1.23 13.02 -17.83
CA TYR A 273 -1.19 13.01 -16.37
C TYR A 273 -0.14 13.98 -15.81
N ALA A 274 1.00 14.13 -16.49
CA ALA A 274 2.07 15.06 -16.12
C ALA A 274 1.64 16.53 -16.16
N LYS A 275 0.51 16.87 -16.80
CA LYS A 275 -0.09 18.23 -16.78
C LYS A 275 -0.66 18.62 -15.41
N ALA A 276 -0.81 17.66 -14.49
CA ALA A 276 -1.23 17.88 -13.11
C ALA A 276 -0.02 17.85 -12.18
N THR A 277 0.07 18.84 -11.29
CA THR A 277 1.14 18.98 -10.31
C THR A 277 0.56 19.51 -9.01
N VAL A 278 0.99 18.90 -7.90
CA VAL A 278 0.54 19.25 -6.54
C VAL A 278 1.75 19.61 -5.71
N GLU A 279 1.76 20.84 -5.21
CA GLU A 279 2.80 21.36 -4.34
C GLU A 279 2.36 21.23 -2.88
N THR A 280 3.28 20.74 -2.04
CA THR A 280 3.04 20.50 -0.61
C THR A 280 4.31 20.78 0.18
N ASP A 281 4.20 20.86 1.50
CA ASP A 281 5.37 20.96 2.40
C ASP A 281 6.27 19.70 2.36
N SER A 282 5.78 18.59 1.82
CA SER A 282 6.55 17.36 1.59
C SER A 282 7.18 17.29 0.19
N GLY A 283 7.08 18.36 -0.59
CA GLY A 283 7.60 18.48 -1.95
C GLY A 283 6.51 18.53 -3.03
N THR A 284 6.97 18.61 -4.27
CA THR A 284 6.14 18.67 -5.47
C THR A 284 5.94 17.28 -6.07
N PHE A 285 4.69 16.94 -6.36
CA PHE A 285 4.31 15.68 -6.98
C PHE A 285 3.69 15.93 -8.35
N THR A 286 4.22 15.27 -9.39
CA THR A 286 3.70 15.34 -10.76
C THR A 286 2.88 14.09 -11.07
N GLY A 287 1.76 14.27 -11.77
CA GLY A 287 0.89 13.18 -12.19
C GLY A 287 1.60 12.16 -13.08
N ALA A 288 1.30 10.88 -12.85
CA ALA A 288 1.83 9.75 -13.58
C ALA A 288 0.90 8.55 -13.37
N PRO A 289 1.00 7.49 -14.20
CA PRO A 289 0.24 6.27 -14.00
C PRO A 289 0.47 5.69 -12.59
N ILE A 290 -0.57 5.13 -11.98
CA ILE A 290 -0.49 4.56 -10.64
C ILE A 290 0.24 3.22 -10.69
N ALA A 291 1.42 3.18 -10.08
CA ALA A 291 2.21 1.98 -9.87
C ALA A 291 2.74 1.93 -8.44
N TYR A 292 2.51 0.79 -7.78
CA TYR A 292 2.90 0.53 -6.41
C TYR A 292 4.30 -0.07 -6.37
N GLY A 293 5.13 0.40 -5.45
CA GLY A 293 6.48 -0.10 -5.23
C GLY A 293 6.60 -0.90 -3.94
N ILE A 294 7.43 -1.94 -3.94
CA ILE A 294 7.79 -2.70 -2.74
C ILE A 294 9.31 -2.95 -2.71
N THR A 295 9.91 -2.90 -1.53
CA THR A 295 11.34 -3.18 -1.33
C THR A 295 11.64 -3.75 0.06
N VAL A 296 12.84 -4.31 0.22
CA VAL A 296 13.47 -4.62 1.50
C VAL A 296 14.53 -3.54 1.77
N PRO A 297 14.31 -2.64 2.74
CA PRO A 297 15.29 -1.61 3.08
C PRO A 297 16.61 -2.21 3.61
N ASP A 298 17.73 -1.50 3.42
CA ASP A 298 19.04 -1.89 3.96
C ASP A 298 19.08 -1.84 5.50
N VAL A 299 18.08 -1.19 6.12
CA VAL A 299 17.87 -1.15 7.57
C VAL A 299 17.01 -2.30 8.10
N ALA A 300 16.66 -3.30 7.28
CA ALA A 300 15.90 -4.47 7.71
C ALA A 300 16.65 -5.27 8.80
N ASP A 301 15.91 -5.80 9.77
CA ASP A 301 16.42 -6.71 10.80
C ASP A 301 16.33 -8.17 10.33
N ALA A 302 15.35 -8.47 9.47
CA ALA A 302 15.08 -9.76 8.87
C ALA A 302 15.01 -9.69 7.32
N PRO A 303 16.07 -9.26 6.61
CA PRO A 303 16.03 -9.03 5.16
C PRO A 303 15.64 -10.26 4.34
N ASN A 304 16.03 -11.47 4.78
CA ASN A 304 15.63 -12.71 4.11
C ASN A 304 14.12 -12.98 4.25
N LEU A 305 13.53 -12.67 5.41
CA LEU A 305 12.10 -12.82 5.62
C LEU A 305 11.32 -11.73 4.88
N GLY A 306 11.86 -10.50 4.83
CA GLY A 306 11.33 -9.44 3.97
C GLY A 306 11.32 -9.83 2.49
N ALA A 307 12.40 -10.44 1.99
CA ALA A 307 12.46 -10.92 0.61
C ALA A 307 11.43 -12.03 0.34
N LYS A 308 11.16 -12.92 1.31
CA LYS A 308 10.09 -13.93 1.21
C LYS A 308 8.70 -13.29 1.17
N TRP A 309 8.46 -12.24 1.95
CA TRP A 309 7.19 -11.49 1.87
C TRP A 309 7.02 -10.85 0.49
N VAL A 310 8.08 -10.22 -0.04
CA VAL A 310 8.02 -9.66 -1.40
C VAL A 310 7.71 -10.76 -2.41
N GLU A 311 8.47 -11.85 -2.41
CA GLU A 311 8.21 -13.02 -3.27
C GLU A 311 6.74 -13.50 -3.17
N PHE A 312 6.24 -13.68 -1.95
CA PHE A 312 4.86 -14.11 -1.70
C PHE A 312 3.83 -13.16 -2.34
N MET A 313 4.07 -11.85 -2.27
CA MET A 313 3.20 -10.86 -2.91
C MET A 313 3.31 -10.82 -4.44
N LEU A 314 4.38 -11.36 -5.02
CA LEU A 314 4.60 -11.40 -6.48
C LEU A 314 4.01 -12.65 -7.14
N ASN A 315 3.52 -13.64 -6.39
CA ASN A 315 3.00 -14.88 -6.97
C ASN A 315 1.80 -15.45 -6.21
N GLY A 316 1.16 -16.45 -6.80
CA GLY A 316 0.26 -17.39 -6.11
C GLY A 316 -0.79 -16.70 -5.23
N GLU A 317 -0.72 -16.96 -3.92
CA GLU A 317 -1.71 -16.48 -2.95
C GLU A 317 -1.64 -14.96 -2.72
N GLY A 318 -0.46 -14.34 -2.78
CA GLY A 318 -0.33 -12.90 -2.61
C GLY A 318 -0.94 -12.11 -3.78
N GLN A 319 -0.76 -12.58 -5.02
CA GLN A 319 -1.45 -11.98 -6.18
C GLN A 319 -2.96 -12.16 -6.08
N ASN A 320 -3.43 -13.35 -5.68
CA ASN A 320 -4.85 -13.57 -5.44
C ASN A 320 -5.41 -12.62 -4.37
N ALA A 321 -4.64 -12.32 -3.32
CA ALA A 321 -5.02 -11.35 -2.30
C ALA A 321 -5.12 -9.92 -2.87
N LEU A 322 -4.22 -9.53 -3.78
CA LEU A 322 -4.28 -8.25 -4.48
C LEU A 322 -5.52 -8.14 -5.38
N GLU A 323 -5.75 -9.13 -6.25
CA GLU A 323 -6.90 -9.17 -7.16
C GLU A 323 -8.23 -9.18 -6.41
N ALA A 324 -8.32 -9.97 -5.33
CA ALA A 324 -9.51 -10.05 -4.49
C ALA A 324 -9.85 -8.72 -3.80
N LYS A 325 -8.89 -7.79 -3.74
CA LYS A 325 -9.05 -6.44 -3.18
C LYS A 325 -9.05 -5.35 -4.25
N GLY A 326 -9.25 -5.71 -5.52
CA GLY A 326 -9.43 -4.75 -6.61
C GLY A 326 -8.14 -4.09 -7.12
N LEU A 327 -6.97 -4.55 -6.67
CA LEU A 327 -5.70 -4.16 -7.29
C LEU A 327 -5.43 -5.04 -8.52
N VAL A 328 -4.61 -4.54 -9.45
CA VAL A 328 -4.22 -5.27 -10.66
C VAL A 328 -2.75 -5.64 -10.54
N PRO A 329 -2.39 -6.93 -10.34
CA PRO A 329 -1.00 -7.35 -10.30
C PRO A 329 -0.25 -7.01 -11.58
N VAL A 330 1.03 -6.68 -11.45
CA VAL A 330 1.97 -6.56 -12.58
C VAL A 330 2.73 -7.87 -12.69
N GLU A 331 2.51 -8.59 -13.78
CA GLU A 331 2.98 -9.97 -13.93
C GLU A 331 3.73 -10.18 -15.27
N PRO A 332 5.02 -10.59 -15.24
CA PRO A 332 5.89 -10.61 -14.07
C PRO A 332 6.09 -9.20 -13.49
N ALA A 333 6.41 -9.11 -12.21
CA ALA A 333 6.70 -7.84 -11.56
C ALA A 333 7.91 -7.16 -12.23
N VAL A 334 8.04 -5.84 -12.09
CA VAL A 334 9.11 -5.10 -12.79
C VAL A 334 10.08 -4.48 -11.80
N VAL A 335 11.37 -4.76 -11.97
CA VAL A 335 12.45 -4.13 -11.19
C VAL A 335 13.29 -3.21 -12.09
N PRO A 336 13.89 -2.12 -11.55
CA PRO A 336 14.82 -1.30 -12.31
C PRO A 336 16.04 -2.10 -12.75
N LYS A 337 16.41 -1.98 -14.03
CA LYS A 337 17.61 -2.62 -14.58
C LYS A 337 18.89 -2.19 -13.86
N SER A 338 18.94 -0.95 -13.36
CA SER A 338 20.06 -0.39 -12.58
C SER A 338 20.24 -1.04 -11.20
N GLY A 339 19.19 -1.61 -10.62
CA GLY A 339 19.19 -2.25 -9.31
C GLY A 339 19.07 -3.78 -9.36
N ALA A 340 19.02 -4.37 -10.55
CA ALA A 340 18.71 -5.80 -10.74
C ALA A 340 19.68 -6.74 -10.01
N ASP A 341 20.97 -6.41 -9.98
CA ASP A 341 21.99 -7.21 -9.30
C ASP A 341 21.84 -7.24 -7.77
N ALA A 342 21.10 -6.28 -7.20
CA ALA A 342 20.82 -6.21 -5.77
C ALA A 342 19.50 -6.89 -5.37
N VAL A 343 18.69 -7.35 -6.35
CA VAL A 343 17.41 -8.00 -6.07
C VAL A 343 17.67 -9.45 -5.61
N PRO A 344 17.06 -9.90 -4.50
CA PRO A 344 17.13 -11.29 -4.05
C PRO A 344 16.70 -12.28 -5.13
N SER A 345 17.38 -13.42 -5.25
CA SER A 345 17.15 -14.38 -6.33
C SER A 345 15.72 -14.95 -6.34
N ASN A 346 15.13 -15.15 -5.17
CA ASN A 346 13.74 -15.60 -5.01
C ASN A 346 12.73 -14.55 -5.49
N VAL A 347 13.05 -13.26 -5.35
CA VAL A 347 12.22 -12.18 -5.92
C VAL A 347 12.38 -12.10 -7.44
N MET A 348 13.62 -12.25 -7.94
CA MET A 348 13.91 -12.23 -9.38
C MET A 348 13.26 -13.39 -10.17
N GLU A 349 12.92 -14.50 -9.51
CA GLU A 349 12.17 -15.59 -10.15
C GLU A 349 10.80 -15.14 -10.68
N TYR A 350 10.20 -14.12 -10.04
CA TYR A 350 8.87 -13.59 -10.37
C TYR A 350 8.92 -12.15 -10.92
N ALA A 351 10.12 -11.68 -11.26
CA ALA A 351 10.33 -10.31 -11.73
C ALA A 351 11.17 -10.24 -13.01
N THR A 352 11.03 -9.12 -13.72
CA THR A 352 11.82 -8.82 -14.91
C THR A 352 12.47 -7.45 -14.80
N ALA A 353 13.75 -7.38 -15.16
CA ALA A 353 14.51 -6.14 -15.13
C ALA A 353 14.21 -5.27 -16.36
N LYS A 354 13.73 -4.05 -16.14
CA LYS A 354 13.43 -3.07 -17.20
C LYS A 354 13.98 -1.70 -16.83
N SER A 355 14.23 -0.87 -17.84
CA SER A 355 14.54 0.56 -17.64
C SER A 355 13.28 1.42 -17.54
N THR A 356 12.15 0.92 -18.04
CA THR A 356 10.87 1.63 -18.01
C THR A 356 9.70 0.67 -17.74
N LEU A 357 8.61 1.21 -17.18
CA LEU A 357 7.29 0.58 -17.15
C LEU A 357 6.32 1.44 -17.96
N GLY A 358 6.11 1.05 -19.22
CA GLY A 358 5.48 1.93 -20.20
C GLY A 358 6.32 3.21 -20.33
N PRO A 359 5.73 4.40 -20.11
CA PRO A 359 6.45 5.68 -20.16
C PRO A 359 7.12 6.09 -18.84
N MET A 360 6.94 5.31 -17.76
CA MET A 360 7.53 5.63 -16.47
C MET A 360 8.97 5.14 -16.40
N GLU A 361 9.92 6.04 -16.14
CA GLU A 361 11.31 5.69 -15.86
C GLU A 361 11.44 4.98 -14.50
N LEU A 362 12.28 3.95 -14.45
CA LEU A 362 12.53 3.13 -13.27
C LEU A 362 13.89 3.43 -12.64
#